data_AF-A0A0Q3L5Q3-F1
#
_entry.id   AF-A0A0Q3L5Q3-F1
#
_cell.length_a   1.000
_cell.length_b   1.000
_cell.length_c   1.000
_cell.angle_alpha   90.00
_cell.angle_beta   90.00
_cell.angle_gamma   90.00
#
_symmetry.space_group_name_H-M   'P 1'
#
loop_
_entity.id
_entity.type
_entity.pdbx_description
1 polymer ?
#
loop_
_entity_poly.entity_id
_entity_poly.type
_entity_poly.pdbx_seq_one_letter_code
_entity_poly.pdbx_strand_id
1 'polypeptide(L)' 'MDAIAVNRLKAEVKGATALFLLALWNIWKERNNRIFKASRHPTAAVVDLIQDDARLWREADNLGLGALLSANDDVP' A
#
# COMPACT_ATOMS: atom_id res chain seq x y z
N MET A 1 23.67 16.22 -0.76
CA MET A 1 22.98 15.05 -1.33
C MET A 1 23.04 15.14 -2.84
N ASP A 2 23.38 14.05 -3.52
CA ASP A 2 23.33 14.00 -4.98
C ASP A 2 21.87 13.92 -5.48
N ALA A 3 21.67 14.15 -6.77
CA ALA A 3 20.35 14.14 -7.39
C ALA A 3 19.67 12.75 -7.34
N ILE A 4 20.46 11.67 -7.23
CA ILE A 4 19.97 10.30 -7.16
C ILE A 4 19.24 10.07 -5.83
N ALA A 5 19.86 10.48 -4.71
CA ALA A 5 19.27 10.37 -3.39
C ALA A 5 17.96 11.17 -3.27
N VAL A 6 17.91 12.38 -3.85
CA VAL A 6 16.70 13.22 -3.85
C VAL A 6 15.56 12.56 -4.64
N ASN A 7 15.86 11.95 -5.79
CA ASN A 7 14.86 11.28 -6.61
C ASN A 7 14.32 10.01 -5.93
N ARG A 8 15.17 9.26 -5.23
CA ARG A 8 14.76 8.08 -4.43
C ARG A 8 13.78 8.48 -3.33
N LEU A 9 14.09 9.48 -2.52
CA LEU A 9 13.19 9.97 -1.46
C LEU A 9 11.83 10.43 -2.01
N LYS A 10 11.82 11.12 -3.16
CA LYS A 10 10.57 11.51 -3.82
C LYS A 10 9.73 10.31 -4.25
N ALA A 11 10.37 9.24 -4.72
CA ALA A 11 9.69 8.00 -5.10
C ALA A 11 9.12 7.28 -3.87
N GLU A 12 9.87 7.20 -2.78
CA GLU A 12 9.44 6.60 -1.51
C GLU A 12 8.22 7.34 -0.91
N VAL A 13 8.24 8.67 -0.90
CA VAL A 13 7.11 9.48 -0.42
C VAL A 13 5.85 9.25 -1.26
N LYS A 14 6.01 9.15 -2.59
CA LYS A 14 4.89 8.81 -3.49
C LYS A 14 4.34 7.42 -3.19
N GLY A 15 5.21 6.43 -3.04
CA GLY A 15 4.82 5.07 -2.65
C GLY A 15 4.10 5.03 -1.31
N ALA A 16 4.57 5.78 -0.30
CA ALA A 16 3.96 5.83 1.03
C ALA A 16 2.56 6.46 0.97
N THR A 17 2.40 7.50 0.14
CA THR A 17 1.10 8.13 -0.11
C THR A 17 0.14 7.16 -0.79
N ALA A 18 0.61 6.41 -1.77
CA ALA A 18 -0.20 5.40 -2.46
C ALA A 18 -0.65 4.28 -1.52
N LEU A 19 0.26 3.76 -0.68
CA LEU A 19 -0.05 2.75 0.33
C LEU A 19 -1.08 3.27 1.35
N PHE A 20 -0.93 4.51 1.81
CA PHE A 20 -1.90 5.14 2.70
C PHE A 20 -3.29 5.21 2.07
N LEU A 21 -3.39 5.59 0.80
CA LEU A 21 -4.65 5.64 0.07
C LEU A 21 -5.27 4.25 -0.13
N LEU A 22 -4.46 3.22 -0.42
CA LEU A 22 -4.91 1.84 -0.51
C LEU A 22 -5.43 1.31 0.83
N ALA A 23 -4.75 1.65 1.93
CA ALA A 23 -5.20 1.31 3.27
C ALA A 23 -6.54 1.97 3.59
N LEU A 24 -6.66 3.28 3.32
CA LEU A 24 -7.89 4.04 3.53
C LEU A 24 -9.06 3.47 2.72
N TRP A 25 -8.80 3.11 1.47
CA TRP A 25 -9.79 2.47 0.58
C TRP A 25 -10.28 1.12 1.12
N ASN A 26 -9.37 0.25 1.56
CA ASN A 26 -9.72 -1.06 2.11
C ASN A 26 -10.49 -0.95 3.43
N ILE A 27 -10.10 -0.03 4.31
CA ILE A 27 -10.85 0.24 5.55
C ILE A 27 -12.25 0.74 5.24
N TRP A 28 -12.40 1.63 4.25
CA TRP A 28 -13.72 2.10 3.81
C TRP A 28 -14.58 0.95 3.25
N LYS A 29 -14.02 0.07 2.40
CA LYS A 29 -14.70 -1.14 1.90
C LYS A 29 -15.17 -2.03 3.04
N GLU A 30 -14.32 -2.29 4.05
CA GLU A 30 -14.67 -3.12 5.21
C GLU A 30 -15.79 -2.48 6.04
N ARG A 31 -15.73 -1.17 6.30
CA ARG A 31 -16.82 -0.45 6.99
C ARG A 31 -18.15 -0.62 6.23
N ASN A 32 -18.13 -0.51 4.91
CA ASN A 32 -19.32 -0.69 4.09
C ASN A 32 -19.84 -2.13 4.13
N ASN A 33 -18.98 -3.14 4.10
CA ASN A 33 -19.42 -4.53 4.25
C ASN A 33 -20.12 -4.75 5.60
N ARG A 34 -19.63 -4.14 6.68
CA ARG A 34 -20.26 -4.26 8.01
C ARG A 34 -21.64 -3.61 8.07
N ILE A 35 -21.78 -2.42 7.48
CA ILE A 35 -23.03 -1.66 7.52
C ILE A 35 -24.07 -2.25 6.57
N PHE A 36 -23.68 -2.56 5.33
CA PHE A 36 -24.63 -2.89 4.27
C PHE A 36 -24.83 -4.39 4.06
N LYS A 37 -23.86 -5.23 4.46
CA LYS A 37 -23.91 -6.69 4.26
C LYS A 37 -23.93 -7.47 5.57
N ALA A 38 -23.91 -6.78 6.72
CA ALA A 38 -23.75 -7.39 8.05
C ALA A 38 -22.58 -8.39 8.12
N SER A 39 -21.55 -8.18 7.30
CA SER A 39 -20.39 -9.05 7.16
C SER A 39 -19.14 -8.34 7.64
N ARG A 40 -18.26 -9.08 8.31
CA ARG A 40 -17.03 -8.57 8.91
C ARG A 40 -15.87 -9.49 8.59
N HIS A 41 -14.77 -8.91 8.15
CA HIS A 41 -13.50 -9.61 8.10
C HIS A 41 -12.74 -9.47 9.43
N PRO A 42 -11.95 -10.49 9.81
CA PRO A 42 -10.91 -10.34 10.81
C PRO A 42 -9.96 -9.20 10.41
N THR A 43 -9.41 -8.48 11.40
CA THR A 43 -8.48 -7.37 11.13
C THR A 43 -7.28 -7.83 10.31
N ALA A 44 -6.74 -9.01 10.60
CA ALA A 44 -5.65 -9.61 9.83
C ALA A 44 -6.01 -9.75 8.34
N ALA A 45 -7.20 -10.25 8.02
CA ALA A 45 -7.65 -10.39 6.63
C ALA A 45 -7.77 -9.03 5.90
N VAL A 46 -8.12 -7.95 6.61
CA VAL A 46 -8.13 -6.60 6.00
C VAL A 46 -6.70 -6.11 5.73
N VAL A 47 -5.76 -6.42 6.62
CA VAL A 47 -4.33 -6.11 6.42
C VAL A 47 -3.78 -6.91 5.23
N ASP A 48 -4.11 -8.19 5.13
CA ASP A 48 -3.70 -9.05 4.01
C ASP A 48 -4.22 -8.47 2.68
N LEU A 49 -5.50 -8.06 2.62
CA LEU A 49 -6.07 -7.40 1.44
C LEU A 49 -5.34 -6.11 1.05
N ILE A 50 -4.89 -5.32 2.03
CA ILE A 50 -4.10 -4.11 1.75
C ILE A 50 -2.73 -4.47 1.17
N GLN A 51 -2.09 -5.51 1.70
CA GLN A 51 -0.79 -5.98 1.18
C GLN A 51 -0.91 -6.56 -0.22
N ASP A 52 -1.96 -7.34 -0.49
CA ASP A 52 -2.24 -7.91 -1.81
C ASP A 52 -2.50 -6.82 -2.84
N ASP A 53 -3.33 -5.82 -2.50
CA ASP A 53 -3.54 -4.63 -3.33
C ASP A 53 -2.21 -3.90 -3.56
N ALA A 54 -1.39 -3.68 -2.52
CA ALA A 54 -0.10 -3.01 -2.68
C ALA A 54 0.88 -3.77 -3.60
N ARG A 55 0.93 -5.11 -3.52
CA ARG A 55 1.74 -5.97 -4.40
C ARG A 55 1.26 -5.89 -5.84
N LEU A 56 -0.06 -5.96 -6.07
CA LEU A 56 -0.66 -5.87 -7.40
C LEU A 56 -0.38 -4.52 -8.06
N TRP A 57 -0.48 -3.43 -7.30
CA TRP A 57 -0.20 -2.08 -7.82
C TRP A 57 1.30 -1.82 -8.02
N ARG A 58 2.18 -2.50 -7.27
CA ARG A 58 3.62 -2.53 -7.55
C ARG A 58 3.91 -3.18 -8.90
N GLU A 59 3.31 -4.33 -9.18
CA GLU A 59 3.52 -5.06 -10.45
C GLU A 59 3.02 -4.29 -11.67
N ALA A 60 2.01 -3.44 -11.49
CA ALA A 60 1.52 -2.51 -12.51
C ALA A 60 2.43 -1.26 -12.72
N ASP A 61 3.61 -1.20 -12.07
CA ASP A 61 4.55 -0.07 -12.03
C ASP A 61 3.89 1.29 -11.74
N ASN A 62 2.84 1.28 -10.92
CA ASN A 62 2.05 2.47 -10.66
C ASN A 62 2.47 3.11 -9.33
N LEU A 63 2.58 4.45 -9.32
CA LEU A 63 2.65 5.30 -8.12
C LEU A 63 3.92 5.20 -7.23
N GLY A 64 5.00 4.57 -7.68
CA GLY A 64 6.26 4.51 -6.90
C GLY A 64 6.24 3.51 -5.73
N LEU A 65 5.24 2.61 -5.68
CA LEU A 65 5.15 1.54 -4.70
C LEU A 65 6.33 0.56 -4.76
N GLY A 66 6.88 0.31 -5.96
CA GLY A 66 8.08 -0.51 -6.13
C GLY A 66 9.28 0.05 -5.38
N ALA A 67 9.52 1.36 -5.48
CA ALA A 67 10.63 2.00 -4.77
C ALA A 67 10.50 1.89 -3.25
N LEU A 68 9.28 2.04 -2.70
CA LEU A 68 9.04 1.91 -1.27
C LEU A 68 9.17 0.45 -0.79
N LEU A 69 8.60 -0.50 -1.52
CA LEU A 69 8.55 -1.90 -1.10
C LEU A 69 9.89 -2.60 -1.26
N SER A 70 10.65 -2.29 -2.31
CA SER A 70 11.99 -2.86 -2.51
C SER A 70 13.00 -2.40 -1.45
N ALA A 71 12.81 -1.26 -0.80
CA ALA A 71 13.66 -0.81 0.30
C ALA A 71 13.53 -1.70 1.56
N ASN A 72 12.44 -2.46 1.70
CA ASN A 72 12.21 -3.39 2.82
C ASN A 72 12.58 -4.84 2.48
N ASP A 73 12.82 -5.17 1.20
CA ASP A 73 13.23 -6.51 0.76
C ASP A 73 14.75 -6.77 0.98
N ASP A 74 15.50 -5.77 1.45
CA ASP A 74 16.95 -5.83 1.73
C ASP A 74 17.30 -6.38 3.15
N VAL A 75 16.34 -6.99 3.86
CA VAL A 75 16.57 -7.66 5.15
C VAL A 75 16.65 -9.18 4.94
N PRO A 76 17.76 -9.87 5.33
CA PRO A 76 17.93 -11.32 5.14
C PRO A 76 16.89 -12.18 5.86
#